data_AF-A0A3B0U5Y8-F1
#
_entry.id   AF-A0A3B0U5Y8-F1
#
_cell.length_a   1.000
_cell.length_b   1.000
_cell.length_c   1.000
_cell.angle_alpha   90.00
_cell.angle_beta   90.00
_cell.angle_gamma   90.00
#
_symmetry.space_group_name_H-M   'P 1'
#
loop_
_entity.id
_entity.type
_entity.pdbx_description
1 polymer ?
#
loop_
_entity_poly.entity_id
_entity_poly.type
_entity_poly.pdbx_seq_one_letter_code
_entity_poly.pdbx_strand_id
1 'polypeptide(L)'
;MKKFLSLIYSTRLMATLFLVFAIAMGVGTFIENDFGTETAKALIYNAWWFEGIMILFAINFFGNIFKYKLYKKEKLVVLLFHTSFFLILLGAGITRYISYEGIMPIKEGEVS
;
A
#
# COMPACT_ATOMS: atom_id res chain seq x y z
N MET A 1 -2.94 13.36 24.62
CA MET A 1 -3.38 12.58 23.44
C MET A 1 -4.00 11.28 23.94
N LYS A 2 -5.23 10.93 23.56
CA LYS A 2 -5.86 9.67 24.01
C LYS A 2 -4.95 8.49 23.65
N LYS A 3 -4.73 7.53 24.57
CA LYS A 3 -3.81 6.37 24.39
C LYS A 3 -3.97 5.69 23.02
N PHE A 4 -5.20 5.56 22.57
CA PHE A 4 -5.55 5.00 21.26
C PHE A 4 -4.88 5.73 20.06
N LEU A 5 -4.97 7.06 19.99
CA LEU A 5 -4.34 7.85 18.92
C LEU A 5 -2.81 7.74 18.95
N SER A 6 -2.21 7.59 20.14
CA SER A 6 -0.77 7.42 20.24
C SER A 6 -0.27 6.09 19.66
N LEU A 7 -1.11 5.05 19.69
CA LEU A 7 -0.86 3.74 19.09
C LEU A 7 -0.96 3.82 17.57
N ILE A 8 -2.05 4.42 17.06
CA ILE A 8 -2.28 4.59 15.62
C ILE A 8 -1.16 5.42 14.96
N TYR A 9 -0.61 6.42 15.65
CA TYR A 9 0.48 7.24 15.13
C TYR A 9 1.86 6.76 15.62
N SER A 10 2.04 5.47 15.88
CA SER A 10 3.33 4.93 16.32
C SER A 10 4.14 4.39 15.15
N THR A 11 5.46 4.55 15.24
CA THR A 11 6.42 3.92 14.31
C THR A 11 6.43 2.40 14.44
N ARG A 12 6.05 1.86 15.61
CA ARG A 12 5.88 0.41 15.81
C ARG A 12 4.74 -0.12 14.94
N LEU A 13 3.58 0.54 14.97
CA LEU A 13 2.46 0.17 14.09
C LEU A 13 2.85 0.30 12.63
N MET A 14 3.58 1.36 12.25
CA MET A 14 4.09 1.53 10.89
C MET A 14 4.92 0.33 10.43
N ALA A 15 5.87 -0.13 11.24
CA ALA A 15 6.69 -1.30 10.94
C ALA A 15 5.86 -2.58 10.82
N THR A 16 4.89 -2.77 11.71
CA THR A 16 3.95 -3.91 11.63
C THR A 16 3.13 -3.86 10.34
N LEU A 17 2.60 -2.70 9.95
CA LEU A 17 1.85 -2.53 8.70
C LEU A 17 2.72 -2.86 7.48
N PHE A 18 3.98 -2.43 7.45
CA PHE A 18 4.93 -2.78 6.38
C PHE A 18 5.17 -4.28 6.29
N LEU A 19 5.35 -4.95 7.42
CA LEU A 19 5.58 -6.39 7.45
C LEU A 19 4.34 -7.16 6.98
N VAL A 20 3.15 -6.80 7.48
CA VAL A 20 1.89 -7.44 7.05
C VAL A 20 1.63 -7.19 5.57
N PHE A 21 1.85 -5.96 5.08
CA PHE A 21 1.69 -5.62 3.67
C PHE A 21 2.66 -6.40 2.78
N ALA A 22 3.94 -6.48 3.16
CA ALA A 22 4.94 -7.24 2.41
C ALA A 22 4.61 -8.75 2.37
N ILE A 23 4.17 -9.34 3.48
CA ILE A 23 3.73 -10.73 3.51
C ILE A 23 2.49 -10.92 2.63
N ALA A 24 1.50 -10.04 2.71
CA ALA A 24 0.30 -10.10 1.88
C ALA A 24 0.65 -10.05 0.38
N MET A 25 1.57 -9.16 -0.02
CA MET A 25 2.06 -9.08 -1.39
C MET A 25 2.77 -10.36 -1.81
N GLY A 26 3.69 -10.87 -1.00
CA GLY A 26 4.42 -12.10 -1.30
C GLY A 26 3.49 -13.31 -1.44
N VAL A 27 2.54 -13.47 -0.50
CA VAL A 27 1.52 -14.52 -0.58
C VAL A 27 0.62 -14.34 -1.80
N GLY A 28 0.23 -13.09 -2.12
CA GLY A 28 -0.55 -12.78 -3.31
C GLY A 28 0.13 -13.22 -4.59
N THR A 29 1.44 -13.05 -4.71
CA THR A 29 2.23 -13.53 -5.85
C THR A 29 2.20 -15.05 -6.00
N PHE A 30 2.32 -15.81 -4.90
CA PHE A 30 2.20 -17.27 -4.97
C PHE A 30 0.77 -17.72 -5.32
N ILE A 31 -0.24 -17.08 -4.75
CA ILE A 31 -1.64 -17.37 -5.08
C ILE A 31 -1.91 -17.08 -6.56
N GLU A 32 -1.37 -16.00 -7.10
CA GLU A 32 -1.50 -15.64 -8.51
C GLU A 32 -0.85 -16.68 -9.41
N ASN A 33 0.33 -17.19 -9.05
CA ASN A 33 1.01 -18.24 -9.78
C ASN A 33 0.23 -19.56 -9.79
N ASP A 34 -0.29 -19.97 -8.63
CA ASP A 34 -0.87 -21.31 -8.47
C ASP A 34 -2.37 -21.37 -8.85
N PHE A 35 -3.09 -20.26 -8.68
CA PHE A 35 -4.56 -20.19 -8.83
C PHE A 35 -5.03 -19.09 -9.80
N GLY A 36 -4.11 -18.39 -10.45
CA GLY A 36 -4.39 -17.35 -11.43
C GLY A 36 -4.68 -15.97 -10.84
N THR A 37 -4.56 -14.96 -11.70
CA THR A 37 -4.69 -13.54 -11.35
C THR A 37 -6.05 -13.18 -10.74
N GLU A 38 -7.15 -13.74 -11.25
CA GLU A 38 -8.50 -13.46 -10.73
C GLU A 38 -8.67 -13.90 -9.27
N THR A 39 -8.10 -15.05 -8.91
CA THR A 39 -8.12 -15.56 -7.53
C THR A 39 -7.30 -14.67 -6.60
N ALA A 40 -6.10 -14.29 -7.02
CA ALA A 40 -5.23 -13.40 -6.24
C ALA A 40 -5.85 -12.03 -6.01
N LYS A 41 -6.53 -11.47 -7.02
CA LYS A 41 -7.30 -10.24 -6.88
C LYS A 41 -8.43 -10.40 -5.87
N ALA A 42 -9.25 -11.43 -6.00
CA ALA A 42 -10.40 -11.61 -5.12
C ALA A 42 -9.99 -11.77 -3.63
N LEU A 43 -8.90 -12.50 -3.36
CA LEU A 43 -8.47 -12.81 -2.00
C LEU A 43 -7.58 -11.74 -1.37
N ILE A 44 -6.70 -11.13 -2.16
CA ILE A 44 -5.68 -10.19 -1.67
C ILE A 44 -5.92 -8.80 -2.27
N TYR A 45 -5.62 -8.61 -3.56
CA TYR A 45 -5.42 -7.27 -4.10
C TYR A 45 -6.69 -6.42 -4.03
N ASN A 46 -7.87 -6.98 -4.33
CA ASN A 46 -9.17 -6.33 -4.30
C ASN A 46 -9.97 -6.56 -3.00
N ALA A 47 -9.38 -7.27 -2.03
CA ALA A 47 -10.06 -7.52 -0.78
C ALA A 47 -10.15 -6.27 0.12
N TRP A 48 -11.26 -6.15 0.85
CA TRP A 48 -11.52 -5.01 1.74
C TRP A 48 -10.49 -4.87 2.87
N TRP A 49 -9.93 -5.99 3.35
CA TRP A 49 -8.95 -5.99 4.43
C TRP A 49 -7.60 -5.42 3.95
N PHE A 50 -7.22 -5.70 2.71
CA PHE A 50 -5.98 -5.20 2.10
C PHE A 50 -6.09 -3.69 1.86
N GLU A 51 -7.24 -3.25 1.40
CA GLU A 51 -7.59 -1.83 1.35
C GLU A 51 -7.57 -1.17 2.73
N GLY A 52 -8.08 -1.85 3.75
CA GLY A 52 -8.00 -1.41 5.15
C GLY A 52 -6.55 -1.17 5.61
N ILE A 53 -5.60 -2.02 5.22
CA ILE A 53 -4.18 -1.83 5.51
C ILE A 53 -3.65 -0.55 4.85
N MET A 54 -4.00 -0.30 3.58
CA MET A 54 -3.59 0.91 2.86
C MET A 54 -4.17 2.18 3.48
N ILE A 55 -5.44 2.17 3.90
CA ILE A 55 -6.07 3.28 4.62
C ILE A 55 -5.38 3.51 5.97
N LEU A 56 -5.08 2.44 6.72
CA LEU A 56 -4.35 2.53 7.98
C LEU A 56 -2.94 3.11 7.80
N PHE A 57 -2.26 2.78 6.71
CA PHE A 57 -0.99 3.42 6.35
C PHE A 57 -1.13 4.93 6.16
N ALA A 58 -2.12 5.38 5.38
CA ALA A 58 -2.36 6.80 5.16
C ALA A 58 -2.60 7.54 6.49
N ILE A 59 -3.43 6.98 7.37
CA ILE A 59 -3.71 7.54 8.70
C ILE A 59 -2.44 7.57 9.57
N ASN A 60 -1.67 6.49 9.57
CA ASN A 60 -0.43 6.39 10.35
C ASN A 60 0.61 7.43 9.91
N PHE A 61 0.89 7.50 8.59
CA PHE A 61 1.83 8.47 8.03
C PHE A 61 1.38 9.90 8.29
N PHE A 62 0.07 10.18 8.20
CA PHE A 62 -0.48 11.52 8.42
C PHE A 62 -0.21 11.96 9.86
N GLY A 63 -0.54 11.10 10.82
CA GLY A 63 -0.28 11.37 12.23
C GLY A 63 1.22 11.51 12.55
N ASN A 64 2.09 10.72 11.90
CA ASN A 64 3.54 10.80 12.10
C ASN A 64 4.10 12.17 11.70
N ILE A 65 3.60 12.79 10.62
CA ILE A 65 4.04 14.13 10.19
C ILE A 65 3.89 15.15 11.32
N PHE A 66 2.74 15.19 11.98
CA PHE A 66 2.47 16.14 13.07
C PHE A 66 3.12 15.72 14.38
N LYS A 67 3.04 14.43 14.75
CA LYS A 67 3.60 13.91 16.01
C LYS A 67 5.10 14.14 16.11
N TYR A 68 5.83 13.94 15.02
CA TYR A 68 7.29 14.11 14.98
C TYR A 68 7.75 15.46 14.41
N LYS A 69 6.79 16.37 14.14
CA LYS A 69 7.02 17.71 13.58
C LYS A 69 7.91 17.67 12.34
N LEU A 70 7.58 16.80 11.38
CA LEU A 70 8.38 16.57 10.17
C LEU A 70 8.39 17.80 9.24
N TYR A 71 7.43 18.71 9.39
CA TYR A 71 7.36 19.99 8.67
C TYR A 71 8.46 21.00 9.02
N LYS A 72 9.38 20.67 9.95
CA LYS A 72 10.56 21.50 10.23
C LYS A 72 11.57 21.45 9.08
N LYS A 73 12.25 22.57 8.80
CA LYS A 73 13.24 22.71 7.71
C LYS A 73 14.34 21.64 7.74
N GLU A 74 14.81 21.26 8.93
CA GLU A 74 15.83 20.21 9.14
C GLU A 74 15.35 18.81 8.73
N LYS A 75 14.03 18.59 8.62
CA LYS A 75 13.42 17.29 8.35
C LYS A 75 12.74 17.23 6.99
N LEU A 76 13.02 18.18 6.08
CA LEU A 76 12.39 18.24 4.77
C LEU A 76 12.56 16.95 3.96
N VAL A 77 13.73 16.32 4.01
CA VAL A 77 13.97 15.04 3.33
C VAL A 77 13.02 13.95 3.85
N VAL A 78 12.87 13.86 5.17
CA VAL A 78 11.99 12.88 5.82
C VAL A 78 10.52 13.19 5.53
N LEU A 79 10.14 14.47 5.51
CA LEU A 79 8.82 14.92 5.13
C LEU A 79 8.49 14.53 3.68
N LEU A 80 9.42 14.76 2.75
CA LEU A 80 9.24 14.44 1.33
C LEU A 80 8.98 12.94 1.14
N PHE A 81 9.73 12.10 1.87
CA PHE A 81 9.53 10.65 1.88
C PHE A 81 8.17 10.24 2.48
N HIS A 82 7.67 10.93 3.51
CA HIS A 82 6.33 10.66 4.02
C HIS A 82 5.25 11.08 3.02
N THR A 83 5.42 12.23 2.38
CA THR A 83 4.48 12.74 1.37
C THR A 83 4.46 11.86 0.12
N SER A 84 5.59 11.25 -0.27
CA SER A 84 5.61 10.33 -1.42
C SER A 84 4.74 9.10 -1.19
N PHE A 85 4.64 8.59 0.04
CA PHE A 85 3.71 7.49 0.35
C PHE A 85 2.25 7.88 0.12
N PHE A 86 1.86 9.13 0.40
CA PHE A 86 0.51 9.59 0.05
C PHE A 86 0.28 9.62 -1.45
N LEU A 87 1.28 10.09 -2.22
CA LEU A 87 1.21 10.08 -3.67
C LEU A 87 1.07 8.65 -4.22
N ILE A 88 1.85 7.70 -3.68
CA ILE A 88 1.79 6.29 -4.06
C ILE A 88 0.42 5.69 -3.71
N LEU A 89 -0.11 5.94 -2.51
CA LEU A 89 -1.43 5.43 -2.10
C LEU A 89 -2.57 6.04 -2.92
N LEU A 90 -2.47 7.33 -3.27
CA LEU A 90 -3.40 7.97 -4.19
C LEU A 90 -3.36 7.33 -5.58
N GLY A 91 -2.16 7.12 -6.12
CA GLY A 91 -1.96 6.42 -7.39
C GLY A 91 -2.54 5.01 -7.36
N ALA A 92 -2.30 4.25 -6.30
CA ALA A 92 -2.86 2.93 -6.09
C ALA A 92 -4.40 2.96 -6.05
N GLY A 93 -5.00 3.94 -5.37
CA GLY A 93 -6.44 4.14 -5.37
C GLY A 93 -7.00 4.43 -6.76
N ILE A 94 -6.34 5.31 -7.53
CA ILE A 94 -6.74 5.60 -8.92
C ILE A 94 -6.69 4.33 -9.77
N THR A 95 -5.59 3.57 -9.70
CA THR A 95 -5.47 2.31 -10.45
C THR A 95 -6.56 1.33 -10.04
N ARG A 96 -6.87 1.22 -8.75
CA ARG A 96 -7.88 0.28 -8.25
C ARG A 96 -9.31 0.56 -8.72
N TYR A 97 -9.74 1.82 -8.69
CA TYR A 97 -11.15 2.16 -8.94
C TYR A 97 -11.45 2.70 -10.34
N ILE A 98 -10.43 3.23 -11.03
CA ILE A 98 -10.63 3.98 -12.27
C ILE A 98 -9.91 3.30 -13.45
N SER A 99 -8.87 2.50 -13.21
CA SER A 99 -8.15 1.88 -14.33
C SER A 99 -8.94 0.75 -14.98
N TYR A 100 -8.58 0.46 -16.23
CA TYR A 100 -9.11 -0.64 -17.00
C TYR A 100 -7.98 -1.61 -17.31
N GLU A 101 -8.23 -2.89 -17.11
CA GLU A 101 -7.28 -3.94 -17.46
C GLU A 101 -7.58 -4.46 -18.87
N GLY A 102 -6.55 -4.52 -19.70
CA GLY A 102 -6.61 -5.11 -21.02
C GLY A 102 -5.98 -6.50 -21.03
N ILE A 103 -6.60 -7.45 -21.73
CA ILE A 103 -5.98 -8.74 -22.02
C ILE A 103 -5.25 -8.60 -23.35
N MET A 104 -3.95 -8.89 -23.36
CA MET A 104 -3.16 -9.02 -24.58
C MET A 104 -2.85 -10.51 -24.78
N PRO A 105 -3.60 -11.23 -25.63
CA PRO A 105 -3.27 -12.60 -25.94
C PRO A 105 -1.95 -12.62 -26.73
N ILE A 106 -0.91 -13.23 -26.16
CA ILE A 106 0.35 -13.46 -26.86
C ILE A 106 0.34 -14.92 -27.33
N LYS A 107 0.49 -15.13 -28.64
CA LYS A 107 0.65 -16.47 -29.20
C LYS A 107 2.10 -16.90 -29.05
N GLU A 108 2.31 -18.07 -28.47
CA GLU A 108 3.64 -18.68 -28.43
C GLU A 108 4.11 -19.01 -29.85
N GLY A 109 5.32 -18.58 -30.22
CA GLY A 109 5.94 -18.89 -31.51
C GLY A 109 5.84 -17.83 -32.61
N GLU A 110 5.14 -16.70 -32.39
CA GLU A 110 5.27 -15.54 -33.30
C GLU A 110 6.59 -14.81 -33.01
N VAL A 111 7.64 -15.21 -33.72
CA VAL A 111 8.87 -14.42 -33.85
C VAL A 111 8.66 -13.38 -34.95
N SER A 112 8.93 -12.11 -34.61
CA SER A 112 8.91 -11.02 -35.58
C SER A 112 10.06 -11.09 -36.56
#